data_AF-A0A1G7QTG9-F1
#
_entry.id   AF-A0A1G7QTG9-F1
#
_cell.length_a   1.000
_cell.length_b   1.000
_cell.length_c   1.000
_cell.angle_alpha   90.00
_cell.angle_beta   90.00
_cell.angle_gamma   90.00
#
_symmetry.space_group_name_H-M   'P 1'
#
loop_
_entity.id
_entity.type
_entity.pdbx_description
1 polymer ?
#
loop_
_entity_poly.entity_id
_entity_poly.type
_entity_poly.pdbx_seq_one_letter_code
_entity_poly.pdbx_strand_id
1 'polypeptide(L)'
;MMKQVGSMALKVGLFLGLYLLVFEVQKWVMAHNQTYKKLLEGSVPVWLLINFCTLYLLLLAVYGIRNRITKKEKITFFDAAGFRRLGGKDLLQVSIIAVGCAFVFFGLMKLPFLPQFALDHMKAYVDIFGQAELFIFVLIGVGLAGAFMEEIFFRGLVFNQLRRVLPFAAAYLLQALIYSIFQPNLTISIISFFLALIYGFVYTKTGSVWSTIYIAVFVNVFIVSAKETGMIDSIALGSLLAYLILVVGFGCIISGLLLIAKRPLQTEQASSQLEVKLKPYFVMIGRLGLYLAIYYAVLQPLVYLWYNVLTQIDAIRPWLTDARNSNWGLVLNDFIAIPIYYFIMRRYQKRDLIQVSKFNKISFSSVWKIALLSICMGLWVTSVVKIPVVADTFPQFEALFGSLVGGAPFTFIVFLIVHSIYKEVLFRSLVFNELHAVLPVGFAIVGNAFVYGLLFFKLDPALSFYGGLGTIIFVLLYLWYQSLWASVVAEIGLFATYYIARNLFSYFDVAFNWYFVVLIGLCSLAIPPLMYRLWKQKPYSEARTKQTGKIQLEAGGK
;
A
#
# COMPACT_ATOMS: atom_id res chain seq x y z
N MET A 1 30.24 -6.60 5.11
CA MET A 1 28.76 -6.53 5.00
C MET A 1 28.08 -7.82 5.46
N MET A 2 28.31 -8.99 4.83
CA MET A 2 27.64 -10.25 5.23
C MET A 2 27.80 -10.62 6.71
N LYS A 3 29.01 -10.45 7.29
CA LYS A 3 29.24 -10.69 8.73
C LYS A 3 28.40 -9.78 9.66
N GLN A 4 28.16 -8.52 9.27
CA GLN A 4 27.34 -7.58 10.05
C GLN A 4 25.85 -7.91 9.95
N VAL A 5 25.37 -8.24 8.75
CA VAL A 5 23.99 -8.70 8.53
C VAL A 5 23.73 -10.00 9.28
N GLY A 6 24.64 -10.98 9.21
CA GLY A 6 24.54 -12.23 9.95
C GLY A 6 24.51 -12.01 11.47
N SER A 7 25.38 -11.13 12.00
CA SER A 7 25.37 -10.78 13.42
C SER A 7 24.07 -10.07 13.86
N MET A 8 23.53 -9.20 13.01
CA MET A 8 22.23 -8.55 13.26
C MET A 8 21.10 -9.59 13.28
N ALA A 9 21.03 -10.43 12.25
CA ALA A 9 20.02 -11.48 12.14
C ALA A 9 20.07 -12.43 13.34
N LEU A 10 21.26 -12.84 13.78
CA LEU A 10 21.43 -13.67 14.97
C LEU A 10 20.89 -13.00 16.24
N LYS A 11 21.16 -11.70 16.45
CA LYS A 11 20.68 -10.97 17.63
C LYS A 11 19.17 -10.76 17.62
N VAL A 12 18.62 -10.37 16.47
CA VAL A 12 17.15 -10.26 16.33
C VAL A 12 16.51 -11.63 16.50
N GLY A 13 17.09 -12.68 15.90
CA GLY A 13 16.65 -14.07 16.08
C GLY A 13 16.73 -14.54 17.53
N LEU A 14 17.75 -14.15 18.28
CA LEU A 14 17.84 -14.43 19.72
C LEU A 14 16.71 -13.75 20.50
N PHE A 15 16.43 -12.47 20.22
CA PHE A 15 15.32 -11.76 20.89
C PHE A 15 13.97 -12.41 20.56
N LEU A 16 13.71 -12.69 19.29
CA LEU A 16 12.47 -13.37 18.86
C LEU A 16 12.38 -14.80 19.41
N GLY A 17 13.51 -15.52 19.47
CA GLY A 17 13.59 -16.85 20.06
C GLY A 17 13.28 -16.84 21.55
N LEU A 18 13.80 -15.86 22.32
CA LEU A 18 13.46 -15.70 23.73
C LEU A 18 11.99 -15.35 23.93
N TYR A 19 11.44 -14.45 23.10
CA TYR A 19 10.02 -14.12 23.12
C TYR A 19 9.18 -15.39 22.95
N LEU A 20 9.42 -16.15 21.89
CA LEU A 20 8.67 -17.38 21.60
C LEU A 20 8.89 -18.47 22.67
N LEU A 21 10.12 -18.62 23.15
CA LEU A 21 10.46 -19.59 24.20
C LEU A 21 9.65 -19.36 25.47
N VAL A 22 9.47 -18.11 25.89
CA VAL A 22 8.67 -17.80 27.09
C VAL A 22 7.23 -18.31 26.92
N PHE A 23 6.59 -18.02 25.79
CA PHE A 23 5.22 -18.48 25.52
C PHE A 23 5.14 -20.02 25.45
N GLU A 24 6.09 -20.69 24.79
CA GLU A 24 6.09 -22.16 24.69
C GLU A 24 6.38 -22.84 26.02
N VAL A 25 7.30 -22.30 26.83
CA VAL A 25 7.55 -22.80 28.19
C VAL A 25 6.29 -22.63 29.04
N GLN A 26 5.60 -21.49 28.96
CA GLN A 26 4.36 -21.31 29.71
C GLN A 26 3.27 -22.30 29.28
N LYS A 27 3.11 -22.54 27.97
CA LYS A 27 2.20 -23.59 27.47
C LYS A 27 2.56 -24.97 28.01
N TRP A 28 3.84 -25.31 28.02
CA TRP A 28 4.31 -26.57 28.57
C TRP A 28 4.02 -26.69 30.08
N VAL A 29 4.25 -25.62 30.87
CA VAL A 29 3.93 -25.61 32.30
C VAL A 29 2.42 -25.76 32.53
N MET A 30 1.58 -25.07 31.75
CA MET A 30 0.12 -25.22 31.79
C MET A 30 -0.32 -26.65 31.48
N ALA A 31 0.33 -27.34 30.55
CA ALA A 31 0.00 -28.74 30.24
C ALA A 31 0.29 -29.70 31.41
N HIS A 32 1.27 -29.38 32.27
CA HIS A 32 1.72 -30.26 33.35
C HIS A 32 1.24 -29.83 34.75
N ASN A 33 0.64 -28.64 34.89
CA ASN A 33 0.14 -28.14 36.16
C ASN A 33 -1.28 -27.59 36.00
N GLN A 34 -2.28 -28.38 36.40
CA GLN A 34 -3.70 -28.04 36.26
C GLN A 34 -4.10 -26.83 37.10
N THR A 35 -3.51 -26.64 38.28
CA THR A 35 -3.78 -25.46 39.12
C THR A 35 -3.28 -24.19 38.44
N TYR A 36 -2.07 -24.26 37.86
CA TYR A 36 -1.49 -23.15 37.11
C TYR A 36 -2.29 -22.84 35.84
N LYS A 37 -2.71 -23.89 35.11
CA LYS A 37 -3.57 -23.76 33.93
C LYS A 37 -4.87 -23.03 34.26
N LYS A 38 -5.58 -23.46 35.32
CA LYS A 38 -6.82 -22.80 35.76
C LYS A 38 -6.63 -21.33 36.11
N LEU A 39 -5.53 -20.98 36.80
CA LEU A 39 -5.21 -19.60 37.15
C LEU A 39 -5.04 -18.72 35.90
N LEU A 40 -4.32 -19.22 34.89
CA LEU A 40 -3.98 -18.46 33.69
C LEU A 40 -5.11 -18.40 32.67
N GLU A 41 -5.83 -19.49 32.46
CA GLU A 41 -7.02 -19.52 31.59
C GLU A 41 -8.17 -18.71 32.20
N GLY A 42 -8.22 -18.58 33.53
CA GLY A 42 -9.18 -17.71 34.23
C GLY A 42 -8.90 -16.21 34.13
N SER A 43 -7.67 -15.80 33.74
CA SER A 43 -7.34 -14.39 33.56
C SER A 43 -6.22 -14.18 32.55
N VAL A 44 -6.61 -13.90 31.30
CA VAL A 44 -5.67 -13.57 30.21
C VAL A 44 -4.73 -12.41 30.57
N PRO A 45 -5.15 -11.31 31.24
CA PRO A 45 -4.25 -10.25 31.68
C PRO A 45 -3.15 -10.72 32.65
N VAL A 46 -3.46 -11.63 33.57
CA VAL A 46 -2.48 -12.18 34.52
C VAL A 46 -1.48 -13.08 33.79
N TRP A 47 -1.96 -13.89 32.85
CA TRP A 47 -1.09 -14.71 31.99
C TRP A 47 -0.11 -13.86 31.19
N LEU A 48 -0.58 -12.77 30.59
CA LEU A 48 0.27 -11.82 29.87
C LEU A 48 1.30 -11.17 30.79
N LEU A 49 0.88 -10.71 31.96
CA LEU A 49 1.77 -10.12 32.96
C LEU A 49 2.93 -11.08 33.31
N ILE A 50 2.64 -12.35 33.59
CA ILE A 50 3.65 -13.36 33.94
C ILE A 50 4.61 -13.60 32.77
N ASN A 51 4.11 -13.75 31.55
CA ASN A 51 4.95 -13.89 30.35
C ASN A 51 5.89 -12.68 30.21
N PHE A 52 5.38 -11.47 30.37
CA PHE A 52 6.15 -10.25 30.17
C PHE A 52 7.22 -10.06 31.25
N CYS A 53 6.88 -10.30 32.52
CA CYS A 53 7.86 -10.30 33.60
C CYS A 53 8.95 -11.34 33.37
N THR A 54 8.59 -12.55 32.94
CA THR A 54 9.55 -13.63 32.66
C THR A 54 10.51 -13.24 31.52
N LEU A 55 9.98 -12.71 30.41
CA LEU A 55 10.80 -12.25 29.30
C LEU A 55 11.75 -11.12 29.71
N TYR A 56 11.26 -10.16 30.50
CA TYR A 56 12.07 -9.05 30.97
C TYR A 56 13.24 -9.52 31.84
N LEU A 57 12.99 -10.44 32.78
CA LEU A 57 14.03 -11.05 33.61
C LEU A 57 15.08 -11.80 32.76
N LEU A 58 14.64 -12.54 31.74
CA LEU A 58 15.56 -13.21 30.81
C LEU A 58 16.40 -12.21 30.02
N LEU A 59 15.81 -11.11 29.53
CA LEU A 59 16.56 -10.07 28.82
C LEU A 59 17.58 -9.38 29.74
N LEU A 60 17.21 -9.07 30.99
CA LEU A 60 18.16 -8.56 31.98
C LEU A 60 19.31 -9.54 32.23
N ALA A 61 19.02 -10.83 32.37
CA ALA A 61 20.03 -11.87 32.54
C ALA A 61 20.96 -11.96 31.32
N VAL A 62 20.42 -11.93 30.10
CA VAL A 62 21.21 -11.95 28.85
C VAL A 62 22.16 -10.76 28.76
N TYR A 63 21.69 -9.54 29.07
CA TYR A 63 22.54 -8.36 29.08
C TYR A 63 23.57 -8.39 30.22
N GLY A 64 23.20 -8.93 31.39
CA GLY A 64 24.09 -9.13 32.53
C GLY A 64 25.23 -10.12 32.20
N ILE A 65 24.90 -11.28 31.65
CA ILE A 65 25.86 -12.30 31.21
C ILE A 65 26.77 -11.73 30.10
N ARG A 66 26.19 -11.08 29.09
CA ARG A 66 26.95 -10.43 28.02
C ARG A 66 27.98 -9.44 28.57
N ASN A 67 27.59 -8.59 29.52
CA ASN A 67 28.48 -7.58 30.10
C ASN A 67 29.56 -8.18 31.01
N ARG A 68 29.39 -9.41 31.52
CA ARG A 68 30.44 -10.16 32.21
C ARG A 68 31.44 -10.81 31.25
N ILE A 69 30.97 -11.29 30.10
CA ILE A 69 31.80 -12.00 29.11
C ILE A 69 32.57 -11.03 28.20
N THR A 70 31.97 -9.88 27.85
CA THR A 70 32.54 -8.99 26.83
C THR A 70 33.54 -8.01 27.45
N LYS A 71 34.77 -7.94 26.91
CA LYS A 71 35.80 -6.93 27.28
C LYS A 71 35.54 -5.52 26.72
N LYS A 72 34.43 -5.32 26.00
CA LYS A 72 34.03 -4.04 25.41
C LYS A 72 33.24 -3.22 26.43
N GLU A 73 32.97 -1.97 26.08
CA GLU A 73 32.12 -1.06 26.85
C GLU A 73 30.81 -1.74 27.29
N LYS A 74 30.51 -1.65 28.58
CA LYS A 74 29.31 -2.24 29.18
C LYS A 74 28.10 -1.44 28.70
N ILE A 75 27.10 -2.13 28.14
CA ILE A 75 25.84 -1.49 27.72
C ILE A 75 24.74 -2.06 28.58
N THR A 76 24.02 -1.22 29.31
CA THR A 76 22.89 -1.68 30.13
C THR A 76 21.71 -2.03 29.25
N PHE A 77 20.78 -2.84 29.77
CA PHE A 77 19.53 -3.13 29.09
C PHE A 77 18.73 -1.85 28.78
N PHE A 78 18.69 -0.91 29.74
CA PHE A 78 17.96 0.34 29.59
C PHE A 78 18.56 1.24 28.50
N ASP A 79 19.89 1.27 28.39
CA ASP A 79 20.58 1.98 27.31
C ASP A 79 20.28 1.34 25.95
N ALA A 80 20.31 0.00 25.89
CA ALA A 80 20.03 -0.75 24.67
C ALA A 80 18.57 -0.57 24.21
N ALA A 81 17.64 -0.50 25.16
CA ALA A 81 16.21 -0.27 24.91
C ALA A 81 15.87 1.21 24.63
N GLY A 82 16.81 2.15 24.82
CA GLY A 82 16.59 3.56 24.50
C GLY A 82 15.77 4.32 25.54
N PHE A 83 15.94 4.01 26.83
CA PHE A 83 15.33 4.79 27.91
C PHE A 83 16.01 6.16 28.05
N ARG A 84 15.34 7.22 27.61
CA ARG A 84 15.81 8.62 27.73
C ARG A 84 14.71 9.52 28.28
N ARG A 85 15.05 10.54 29.07
CA ARG A 85 14.05 11.45 29.64
C ARG A 85 13.28 12.19 28.53
N LEU A 86 11.95 12.23 28.65
CA LEU A 86 11.09 13.05 27.79
C LEU A 86 10.95 14.46 28.36
N GLY A 87 11.01 15.48 27.50
CA GLY A 87 10.67 16.84 27.88
C GLY A 87 9.15 17.04 27.97
N GLY A 88 8.70 18.05 28.73
CA GLY A 88 7.26 18.35 28.86
C GLY A 88 6.57 18.67 27.52
N LYS A 89 7.27 19.33 26.59
CA LYS A 89 6.76 19.56 25.22
C LYS A 89 6.60 18.26 24.42
N ASP A 90 7.45 17.26 24.68
CA ASP A 90 7.39 15.96 24.01
C ASP A 90 6.17 15.20 24.50
N LEU A 91 5.96 15.22 25.82
CA LEU A 91 4.80 14.61 26.44
C LEU A 91 3.49 15.15 25.84
N LEU A 92 3.35 16.48 25.72
CA LEU A 92 2.16 17.09 25.09
C LEU A 92 1.92 16.61 23.66
N GLN A 93 2.97 16.60 22.82
CA GLN A 93 2.87 16.18 21.42
C GLN A 93 2.52 14.69 21.30
N VAL A 94 3.13 13.87 22.16
CA VAL A 94 2.89 12.43 22.25
C VAL A 94 1.46 12.16 22.77
N SER A 95 0.94 12.95 23.70
CA SER A 95 -0.46 12.85 24.17
C SER A 95 -1.47 13.14 23.05
N ILE A 96 -1.21 14.13 22.19
CA ILE A 96 -2.08 14.40 21.03
C ILE A 96 -2.13 13.16 20.11
N ILE A 97 -0.97 12.54 19.85
CA ILE A 97 -0.91 11.31 19.05
C ILE A 97 -1.65 10.16 19.75
N ALA A 98 -1.51 10.03 21.07
CA ALA A 98 -2.15 8.99 21.85
C ALA A 98 -3.69 9.07 21.83
N VAL A 99 -4.24 10.27 22.04
CA VAL A 99 -5.67 10.54 21.88
C VAL A 99 -6.10 10.19 20.45
N GLY A 100 -5.31 10.61 19.46
CA GLY A 100 -5.59 10.31 18.06
C GLY A 100 -5.66 8.81 17.75
N CYS A 101 -4.68 8.03 18.23
CA CYS A 101 -4.64 6.58 18.03
C CYS A 101 -5.82 5.87 18.72
N ALA A 102 -6.15 6.26 19.95
CA ALA A 102 -7.28 5.72 20.70
C ALA A 102 -8.61 6.01 19.98
N PHE A 103 -8.80 7.24 19.50
CA PHE A 103 -10.01 7.64 18.79
C PHE A 103 -10.13 6.97 17.43
N VAL A 104 -9.02 6.78 16.71
CA VAL A 104 -9.06 6.03 15.44
C VAL A 104 -9.48 4.58 15.70
N PHE A 105 -8.87 3.89 16.67
CA PHE A 105 -9.27 2.51 17.00
C PHE A 105 -10.75 2.44 17.38
N PHE A 106 -11.19 3.33 18.27
CA PHE A 106 -12.59 3.41 18.70
C PHE A 106 -13.55 3.68 17.53
N GLY A 107 -13.22 4.66 16.67
CA GLY A 107 -14.01 5.01 15.50
C GLY A 107 -14.11 3.87 14.50
N LEU A 108 -12.99 3.16 14.24
CA LEU A 108 -12.95 1.99 13.35
C LEU A 108 -13.91 0.89 13.82
N MET A 109 -14.00 0.62 15.13
CA MET A 109 -14.96 -0.36 15.68
C MET A 109 -16.43 -0.03 15.39
N LYS A 110 -16.72 1.19 14.93
CA LYS A 110 -18.08 1.70 14.69
C LYS A 110 -18.36 2.04 13.23
N LEU A 111 -17.50 1.63 12.29
CA LEU A 111 -17.68 1.88 10.86
C LEU A 111 -18.45 0.76 10.16
N PRO A 112 -19.61 1.04 9.53
CA PRO A 112 -20.39 0.03 8.83
C PRO A 112 -19.75 -0.42 7.51
N PHE A 113 -18.78 0.34 6.98
CA PHE A 113 -18.05 -0.01 5.75
C PHE A 113 -16.97 -1.06 5.96
N LEU A 114 -16.56 -1.32 7.21
CA LEU A 114 -15.64 -2.40 7.48
C LEU A 114 -16.36 -3.75 7.35
N PRO A 115 -15.74 -4.77 6.74
CA PRO A 115 -16.31 -6.11 6.69
C PRO A 115 -16.67 -6.60 8.10
N GLN A 116 -17.77 -7.34 8.23
CA GLN A 116 -18.25 -7.82 9.53
C GLN A 116 -17.17 -8.61 10.29
N PHE A 117 -16.41 -9.47 9.61
CA PHE A 117 -15.31 -10.21 10.23
C PHE A 117 -14.26 -9.29 10.90
N ALA A 118 -14.04 -8.09 10.36
CA ALA A 118 -13.08 -7.14 10.91
C ALA A 118 -13.63 -6.50 12.19
N LEU A 119 -14.91 -6.17 12.22
CA LEU A 119 -15.59 -5.67 13.42
C LEU A 119 -15.56 -6.73 14.53
N ASP A 120 -15.83 -7.99 14.18
CA ASP A 120 -15.84 -9.11 15.12
C ASP A 120 -14.43 -9.39 15.68
N HIS A 121 -13.40 -9.34 14.84
CA HIS A 121 -12.01 -9.46 15.29
C HIS A 121 -11.59 -8.36 16.26
N MET A 122 -12.02 -7.11 16.05
CA MET A 122 -11.72 -6.01 16.98
C MET A 122 -12.47 -6.17 18.30
N LYS A 123 -13.74 -6.56 18.26
CA LYS A 123 -14.53 -6.87 19.47
C LYS A 123 -13.90 -8.01 20.25
N ALA A 124 -13.61 -9.13 19.60
CA ALA A 124 -12.96 -10.29 20.22
C ALA A 124 -11.61 -9.93 20.86
N TYR A 125 -10.82 -9.06 20.21
CA TYR A 125 -9.58 -8.54 20.80
C TYR A 125 -9.88 -7.81 22.12
N VAL A 126 -10.75 -6.79 22.10
CA VAL A 126 -11.15 -6.03 23.29
C VAL A 126 -11.79 -6.94 24.36
N ASP A 127 -12.46 -8.01 23.94
CA ASP A 127 -13.08 -8.99 24.82
C ASP A 127 -12.09 -9.86 25.55
N ILE A 128 -11.17 -10.49 24.83
CA ILE A 128 -10.12 -11.36 25.38
C ILE A 128 -9.29 -10.61 26.43
N PHE A 129 -8.90 -9.37 26.13
CA PHE A 129 -8.09 -8.57 27.05
C PHE A 129 -8.89 -8.00 28.24
N GLY A 130 -10.21 -8.01 28.18
CA GLY A 130 -11.09 -7.66 29.30
C GLY A 130 -11.42 -8.83 30.24
N GLN A 131 -10.94 -10.05 29.97
CA GLN A 131 -11.24 -11.24 30.77
C GLN A 131 -10.39 -11.31 32.05
N ALA A 132 -10.84 -10.67 33.13
CA ALA A 132 -10.31 -10.88 34.48
C ALA A 132 -11.38 -10.66 35.55
N GLU A 133 -11.23 -11.33 36.71
CA GLU A 133 -12.15 -11.16 37.85
C GLU A 133 -12.16 -9.73 38.39
N LEU A 134 -11.03 -9.05 38.34
CA LEU A 134 -10.88 -7.67 38.79
C LEU A 134 -10.33 -6.81 37.64
N PHE A 135 -10.99 -5.68 37.39
CA PHE A 135 -10.56 -4.71 36.38
C PHE A 135 -9.13 -4.19 36.60
N ILE A 136 -8.64 -4.19 37.85
CA ILE A 136 -7.25 -3.81 38.15
C ILE A 136 -6.22 -4.72 37.45
N PHE A 137 -6.51 -6.01 37.28
CA PHE A 137 -5.64 -6.92 36.54
C PHE A 137 -5.66 -6.64 35.04
N VAL A 138 -6.79 -6.20 34.48
CA VAL A 138 -6.87 -5.72 33.10
C VAL A 138 -5.98 -4.49 32.91
N LEU A 139 -6.08 -3.50 33.81
CA LEU A 139 -5.27 -2.29 33.77
C LEU A 139 -3.77 -2.57 33.89
N ILE A 140 -3.37 -3.42 34.85
CA ILE A 140 -1.95 -3.73 35.08
C ILE A 140 -1.39 -4.65 33.99
N GLY A 141 -2.10 -5.72 33.65
CA GLY A 141 -1.62 -6.72 32.68
C GLY A 141 -1.63 -6.21 31.25
N VAL A 142 -2.77 -5.69 30.78
CA VAL A 142 -2.95 -5.25 29.40
C VAL A 142 -2.60 -3.78 29.23
N GLY A 143 -3.13 -2.93 30.11
CA GLY A 143 -2.94 -1.48 30.05
C GLY A 143 -1.47 -1.08 30.20
N LEU A 144 -0.77 -1.67 31.17
CA LEU A 144 0.61 -1.32 31.50
C LEU A 144 1.61 -2.36 30.99
N ALA A 145 1.61 -3.58 31.53
CA ALA A 145 2.69 -4.53 31.30
C ALA A 145 2.84 -4.92 29.83
N GLY A 146 1.73 -5.14 29.11
CA GLY A 146 1.74 -5.39 27.67
C GLY A 146 2.33 -4.24 26.86
N ALA A 147 1.87 -3.02 27.10
CA ALA A 147 2.40 -1.84 26.45
C ALA A 147 3.90 -1.65 26.71
N PHE A 148 4.36 -1.81 27.95
CA PHE A 148 5.79 -1.73 28.28
C PHE A 148 6.59 -2.78 27.52
N MET A 149 6.14 -4.03 27.56
CA MET A 149 6.87 -5.14 26.95
C MET A 149 7.00 -4.96 25.45
N GLU A 150 5.90 -4.69 24.75
CA GLU A 150 5.90 -4.51 23.30
C GLU A 150 6.81 -3.36 22.87
N GLU A 151 6.70 -2.21 23.54
CA GLU A 151 7.48 -1.04 23.16
C GLU A 151 8.98 -1.21 23.44
N ILE A 152 9.33 -1.77 24.58
CA ILE A 152 10.73 -2.06 24.91
C ILE A 152 11.31 -3.09 23.93
N PHE A 153 10.55 -4.14 23.61
CA PHE A 153 11.01 -5.21 22.75
C PHE A 153 11.15 -4.77 21.29
N PHE A 154 10.09 -4.21 20.71
CA PHE A 154 10.06 -3.90 19.27
C PHE A 154 10.77 -2.58 18.94
N ARG A 155 10.50 -1.49 19.67
CA ARG A 155 11.09 -0.16 19.40
C ARG A 155 12.47 -0.04 20.05
N GLY A 156 12.59 -0.52 21.28
CA GLY A 156 13.85 -0.48 22.02
C GLY A 156 14.89 -1.47 21.50
N LEU A 157 14.59 -2.77 21.45
CA LEU A 157 15.61 -3.79 21.12
C LEU A 157 15.68 -4.12 19.63
N VAL A 158 14.58 -4.56 19.03
CA VAL A 158 14.54 -5.04 17.64
C VAL A 158 14.90 -3.90 16.68
N PHE A 159 14.20 -2.77 16.74
CA PHE A 159 14.45 -1.65 15.84
C PHE A 159 15.87 -1.08 15.96
N ASN A 160 16.38 -0.86 17.18
CA ASN A 160 17.77 -0.41 17.36
C ASN A 160 18.78 -1.41 16.80
N GLN A 161 18.51 -2.70 16.92
CA GLN A 161 19.39 -3.73 16.36
C GLN A 161 19.34 -3.77 14.83
N LEU A 162 18.16 -3.61 14.23
CA LEU A 162 17.99 -3.48 12.78
C LEU A 162 18.72 -2.24 12.25
N ARG A 163 18.57 -1.10 12.93
CA ARG A 163 19.12 0.19 12.47
C ARG A 163 20.65 0.24 12.47
N ARG A 164 21.32 -0.61 13.24
CA ARG A 164 22.79 -0.76 13.22
C ARG A 164 23.35 -1.22 11.88
N VAL A 165 22.52 -1.82 11.02
CA VAL A 165 22.97 -2.38 9.74
C VAL A 165 22.10 -1.89 8.59
N LEU A 166 20.78 -1.91 8.80
CA LEU A 166 19.80 -1.56 7.80
C LEU A 166 19.60 -0.03 7.69
N PRO A 167 19.25 0.47 6.49
CA PRO A 167 18.80 1.84 6.29
C PRO A 167 17.60 2.16 7.17
N PHE A 168 17.36 3.45 7.46
CA PHE A 168 16.22 3.87 8.28
C PHE A 168 14.90 3.26 7.80
N ALA A 169 14.57 3.46 6.52
CA ALA A 169 13.29 3.00 5.96
C ALA A 169 13.14 1.46 6.04
N ALA A 170 14.22 0.71 5.81
CA ALA A 170 14.17 -0.75 5.88
C ALA A 170 13.97 -1.23 7.32
N ALA A 171 14.73 -0.68 8.27
CA ALA A 171 14.60 -1.02 9.69
C ALA A 171 13.21 -0.64 10.22
N TYR A 172 12.72 0.53 9.81
CA TYR A 172 11.44 1.09 10.21
C TYR A 172 10.24 0.31 9.68
N LEU A 173 10.29 -0.15 8.42
CA LEU A 173 9.25 -1.02 7.86
C LEU A 173 9.35 -2.45 8.42
N LEU A 174 10.57 -2.99 8.52
CA LEU A 174 10.77 -4.36 8.99
C LEU A 174 10.37 -4.51 10.46
N GLN A 175 10.65 -3.54 11.34
CA GLN A 175 10.16 -3.61 12.72
C GLN A 175 8.63 -3.62 12.79
N ALA A 176 7.95 -2.82 11.96
CA ALA A 176 6.50 -2.76 11.94
C ALA A 176 5.89 -4.06 11.41
N LEU A 177 6.50 -4.66 10.38
CA LEU A 177 6.10 -5.96 9.85
C LEU A 177 6.27 -7.06 10.91
N ILE A 178 7.44 -7.13 11.55
CA ILE A 178 7.69 -8.09 12.63
C ILE A 178 6.62 -7.91 13.71
N TYR A 179 6.40 -6.69 14.20
CA TYR A 179 5.37 -6.40 15.21
C TYR A 179 3.96 -6.86 14.81
N SER A 180 3.55 -6.62 13.55
CA SER A 180 2.22 -7.00 13.06
C SER A 180 1.99 -8.51 12.96
N ILE A 181 3.04 -9.29 12.72
CA ILE A 181 2.94 -10.76 12.59
C ILE A 181 2.65 -11.42 13.95
N PHE A 182 3.08 -10.80 15.06
CA PHE A 182 2.84 -11.31 16.41
C PHE A 182 1.43 -11.00 16.95
N GLN A 183 0.57 -10.40 16.14
CA GLN A 183 -0.79 -10.02 16.54
C GLN A 183 -1.77 -11.20 16.37
N PRO A 184 -2.84 -11.27 17.17
CA PRO A 184 -3.68 -12.47 17.28
C PRO A 184 -4.56 -12.77 16.05
N ASN A 185 -4.85 -11.76 15.23
CA ASN A 185 -5.65 -11.94 14.02
C ASN A 185 -5.27 -10.89 12.96
N LEU A 186 -5.68 -11.14 11.71
CA LEU A 186 -5.32 -10.31 10.56
C LEU A 186 -5.77 -8.85 10.70
N THR A 187 -6.96 -8.60 11.26
CA THR A 187 -7.47 -7.23 11.41
C THR A 187 -6.61 -6.44 12.38
N ILE A 188 -6.30 -7.03 13.54
CA ILE A 188 -5.40 -6.42 14.52
C ILE A 188 -3.97 -6.32 13.96
N SER A 189 -3.48 -7.32 13.21
CA SER A 189 -2.19 -7.22 12.51
C SER A 189 -2.10 -5.99 11.62
N ILE A 190 -3.13 -5.71 10.82
CA ILE A 190 -3.15 -4.54 9.93
C ILE A 190 -3.16 -3.24 10.74
N ILE A 191 -4.01 -3.15 11.77
CA ILE A 191 -4.09 -1.95 12.63
C ILE A 191 -2.76 -1.70 13.34
N SER A 192 -2.21 -2.75 13.97
CA SER A 192 -0.95 -2.73 14.69
C SER A 192 0.25 -2.44 13.79
N PHE A 193 0.22 -2.83 12.50
CA PHE A 193 1.24 -2.43 11.53
C PHE A 193 1.33 -0.91 11.40
N PHE A 194 0.20 -0.23 11.16
CA PHE A 194 0.16 1.23 11.05
C PHE A 194 0.50 1.91 12.37
N LEU A 195 0.03 1.36 13.49
CA LEU A 195 0.37 1.84 14.82
C LEU A 195 1.87 1.75 15.10
N ALA A 196 2.53 0.66 14.67
CA ALA A 196 3.97 0.50 14.77
C ALA A 196 4.77 1.44 13.88
N LEU A 197 4.23 1.85 12.74
CA LEU A 197 4.80 2.95 11.96
C LEU A 197 4.72 4.24 12.79
N ILE A 198 3.54 4.64 13.28
CA ILE A 198 3.38 5.86 14.09
C ILE A 198 4.36 5.86 15.27
N TYR A 199 4.42 4.77 16.04
CA TYR A 199 5.28 4.67 17.22
C TYR A 199 6.75 4.68 16.83
N GLY A 200 7.14 3.95 15.79
CA GLY A 200 8.50 3.97 15.28
C GLY A 200 8.94 5.38 14.85
N PHE A 201 8.05 6.14 14.21
CA PHE A 201 8.36 7.51 13.80
C PHE A 201 8.57 8.42 15.01
N VAL A 202 7.65 8.36 15.99
CA VAL A 202 7.76 9.10 17.25
C VAL A 202 9.05 8.74 17.98
N TYR A 203 9.38 7.45 18.11
CA TYR A 203 10.61 6.98 18.72
C TYR A 203 11.85 7.54 18.01
N THR A 204 11.88 7.56 16.69
CA THR A 204 13.05 8.02 15.93
C THR A 204 13.32 9.52 16.05
N LYS A 205 12.28 10.30 16.32
CA LYS A 205 12.33 11.75 16.50
C LYS A 205 12.55 12.17 17.96
N THR A 206 12.05 11.40 18.91
CA THR A 206 12.22 11.66 20.36
C THR A 206 13.46 10.99 20.94
N GLY A 207 13.97 9.93 20.29
CA GLY A 207 15.08 9.12 20.77
C GLY A 207 14.79 8.36 22.08
N SER A 208 13.53 8.31 22.51
CA SER A 208 13.15 7.75 23.81
C SER A 208 12.00 6.75 23.68
N VAL A 209 12.20 5.55 24.22
CA VAL A 209 11.15 4.51 24.28
C VAL A 209 9.99 4.93 25.21
N TRP A 210 10.21 5.84 26.15
CA TRP A 210 9.13 6.38 26.98
C TRP A 210 8.03 7.04 26.14
N SER A 211 8.37 7.58 24.97
CA SER A 211 7.37 8.25 24.12
C SER A 211 6.35 7.25 23.60
N THR A 212 6.80 6.08 23.17
CA THR A 212 5.91 5.06 22.62
C THR A 212 5.25 4.23 23.71
N ILE A 213 5.93 3.98 24.83
CA ILE A 213 5.32 3.39 26.04
C ILE A 213 4.14 4.23 26.48
N TYR A 214 4.30 5.56 26.58
CA TYR A 214 3.21 6.44 26.99
C TYR A 214 2.01 6.35 26.04
N ILE A 215 2.23 6.37 24.72
CA ILE A 215 1.15 6.24 23.74
C ILE A 215 0.45 4.89 23.90
N ALA A 216 1.21 3.80 23.92
CA ALA A 216 0.67 2.45 24.01
C ALA A 216 -0.14 2.23 25.30
N VAL A 217 0.38 2.68 26.44
CA VAL A 217 -0.32 2.63 27.73
C VAL A 217 -1.62 3.43 27.66
N PHE A 218 -1.57 4.66 27.15
CA PHE A 218 -2.76 5.51 27.05
C PHE A 218 -3.83 4.86 26.17
N VAL A 219 -3.45 4.35 24.99
CA VAL A 219 -4.38 3.69 24.05
C VAL A 219 -5.01 2.46 24.70
N ASN A 220 -4.20 1.58 25.31
CA ASN A 220 -4.71 0.36 25.94
C ASN A 220 -5.63 0.69 27.12
N VAL A 221 -5.20 1.57 28.03
CA VAL A 221 -6.00 1.99 29.19
C VAL A 221 -7.31 2.65 28.75
N PHE A 222 -7.27 3.51 27.72
CA PHE A 222 -8.48 4.13 27.18
C PHE A 222 -9.45 3.08 26.64
N ILE A 223 -8.98 2.13 25.80
CA ILE A 223 -9.84 1.12 25.18
C ILE A 223 -10.48 0.22 26.24
N VAL A 224 -9.70 -0.29 27.20
CA VAL A 224 -10.26 -1.18 28.24
C VAL A 224 -11.20 -0.43 29.18
N SER A 225 -10.92 0.83 29.50
CA SER A 225 -11.82 1.64 30.34
C SER A 225 -13.09 2.03 29.59
N ALA A 226 -12.99 2.35 28.30
CA ALA A 226 -14.13 2.63 27.43
C ALA A 226 -15.05 1.41 27.29
N LYS A 227 -14.48 0.20 27.30
CA LYS A 227 -15.23 -1.04 27.34
C LYS A 227 -15.94 -1.22 28.68
N GLU A 228 -15.20 -1.14 29.78
CA GLU A 228 -15.72 -1.38 31.14
C GLU A 228 -16.86 -0.41 31.50
N THR A 229 -16.75 0.84 31.07
CA THR A 229 -17.78 1.87 31.30
C THR A 229 -18.98 1.77 30.35
N GLY A 230 -18.98 0.84 29.39
CA GLY A 230 -20.02 0.71 28.36
C GLY A 230 -20.00 1.84 27.30
N MET A 231 -18.96 2.68 27.28
CA MET A 231 -18.83 3.78 26.31
C MET A 231 -18.69 3.25 24.87
N ILE A 232 -18.05 2.10 24.69
CA ILE A 232 -18.01 1.44 23.37
C ILE A 232 -19.44 1.10 22.93
N ASP A 233 -20.27 0.53 23.80
CA ASP A 233 -21.61 0.05 23.42
C ASP A 233 -22.65 1.17 23.26
N SER A 234 -22.48 2.29 23.97
CA SER A 234 -23.38 3.44 23.89
C SER A 234 -23.34 4.16 22.53
N ILE A 235 -22.29 3.99 21.74
CA ILE A 235 -22.15 4.59 20.40
C ILE A 235 -22.67 3.61 19.34
N ALA A 236 -23.74 4.03 18.65
CA ALA A 236 -24.34 3.25 17.57
C ALA A 236 -23.41 3.12 16.35
N LEU A 237 -23.46 1.95 15.71
CA LEU A 237 -22.75 1.65 14.47
C LEU A 237 -23.17 2.65 13.37
N GLY A 238 -22.21 3.29 12.71
CA GLY A 238 -22.49 4.27 11.65
C GLY A 238 -23.11 5.59 12.12
N SER A 239 -23.09 5.89 13.43
CA SER A 239 -23.54 7.19 13.94
C SER A 239 -22.63 8.34 13.51
N LEU A 240 -23.19 9.56 13.39
CA LEU A 240 -22.41 10.77 13.11
C LEU A 240 -21.26 10.95 14.12
N LEU A 241 -21.51 10.64 15.40
CA LEU A 241 -20.51 10.72 16.45
C LEU A 241 -19.30 9.79 16.19
N ALA A 242 -19.54 8.57 15.70
CA ALA A 242 -18.45 7.64 15.35
C ALA A 242 -17.54 8.21 14.24
N TYR A 243 -18.14 8.83 13.21
CA TYR A 243 -17.37 9.49 12.14
C TYR A 243 -16.60 10.70 12.66
N LEU A 244 -17.20 11.52 13.54
CA LEU A 244 -16.53 12.67 14.15
C LEU A 244 -15.34 12.23 15.00
N ILE A 245 -15.50 11.21 15.85
CA ILE A 245 -14.40 10.63 16.65
C ILE A 245 -13.26 10.18 15.73
N LEU A 246 -13.58 9.49 14.63
CA LEU A 246 -12.58 9.02 13.67
C LEU A 246 -11.82 10.18 13.00
N VAL A 247 -12.53 11.21 12.52
CA VAL A 247 -11.94 12.39 11.85
C VAL A 247 -11.07 13.18 12.82
N VAL A 248 -11.54 13.41 14.05
CA VAL A 248 -10.76 14.05 15.11
C VAL A 248 -9.53 13.20 15.43
N GLY A 249 -9.68 11.87 15.49
CA GLY A 249 -8.58 10.93 15.70
C GLY A 249 -7.47 11.09 14.66
N PHE A 250 -7.82 11.05 13.37
CA PHE A 250 -6.85 11.29 12.30
C PHE A 250 -6.25 12.69 12.36
N GLY A 251 -7.04 13.72 12.65
CA GLY A 251 -6.57 15.10 12.83
C GLY A 251 -5.53 15.23 13.94
N CYS A 252 -5.75 14.58 15.08
CA CYS A 252 -4.80 14.50 16.19
C CYS A 252 -3.52 13.76 15.80
N ILE A 253 -3.61 12.61 15.13
CA ILE A 253 -2.42 11.88 14.64
C ILE A 253 -1.61 12.77 13.68
N ILE A 254 -2.25 13.35 12.67
CA ILE A 254 -1.56 14.17 11.66
C ILE A 254 -0.91 15.40 12.30
N SER A 255 -1.66 16.14 13.12
CA SER A 255 -1.12 17.33 13.81
C SER A 255 0.06 16.98 14.72
N GLY A 256 -0.07 15.94 15.55
CA GLY A 256 1.01 15.46 16.42
C GLY A 256 2.24 15.02 15.63
N LEU A 257 2.06 14.25 14.55
CA LEU A 257 3.17 13.84 13.67
C LEU A 257 3.86 15.03 13.01
N LEU A 258 3.11 16.03 12.52
CA LEU A 258 3.66 17.24 11.91
C LEU A 258 4.48 18.08 12.91
N LEU A 259 4.03 18.17 14.17
CA LEU A 259 4.76 18.87 15.24
C LEU A 259 6.10 18.18 15.56
N ILE A 260 6.11 16.85 15.56
CA ILE A 260 7.32 16.05 15.83
C ILE A 260 8.24 15.98 14.60
N ALA A 261 7.68 15.99 13.38
CA ALA A 261 8.42 15.82 12.13
C ALA A 261 9.50 16.88 11.90
N LYS A 262 9.29 18.10 12.41
CA LYS A 262 10.23 19.24 12.31
C LYS A 262 11.58 18.99 12.99
N ARG A 263 11.68 17.96 13.84
CA ARG A 263 12.91 17.64 14.58
C ARG A 263 13.91 16.84 13.73
N PRO A 264 15.23 16.99 13.96
CA PRO A 264 16.20 16.08 13.39
C PRO A 264 15.97 14.66 13.92
N LEU A 265 16.38 13.65 13.14
CA LEU A 265 16.33 12.26 13.59
C LEU A 265 17.39 12.07 14.69
N GLN A 266 16.99 11.63 15.87
CA GLN A 266 17.92 11.43 16.99
C GLN A 266 18.66 10.10 16.93
N THR A 267 18.18 9.17 16.10
CA THR A 267 18.73 7.82 15.91
C THR A 267 19.64 7.72 14.69
N GLU A 268 20.15 8.85 14.18
CA GLU A 268 21.02 8.87 13.00
C GLU A 268 22.42 8.32 13.33
N GLN A 269 22.55 7.00 13.28
CA GLN A 269 23.85 6.35 13.14
C GLN A 269 24.35 6.60 11.71
N ALA A 270 25.66 6.86 11.56
CA ALA A 270 26.31 7.13 10.28
C ALA A 270 25.78 6.21 9.17
N SER A 271 25.30 6.82 8.09
CA SER A 271 24.61 6.14 7.00
C SER A 271 25.42 4.94 6.50
N SER A 272 24.86 3.73 6.66
CA SER A 272 25.52 2.53 6.17
C SER A 272 25.62 2.60 4.65
N GLN A 273 26.66 2.03 4.02
CA GLN A 273 26.74 1.97 2.54
C GLN A 273 25.48 1.33 1.91
N LEU A 274 24.76 0.51 2.68
CA LEU A 274 23.49 -0.10 2.30
C LEU A 274 22.35 0.95 2.19
N GLU A 275 22.37 1.99 3.01
CA GLU A 275 21.40 3.10 2.98
C GLU A 275 21.51 3.92 1.71
N VAL A 276 22.72 4.25 1.29
CA VAL A 276 22.96 4.91 0.00
C VAL A 276 22.46 4.05 -1.16
N LYS A 277 22.69 2.73 -1.12
CA LYS A 277 22.25 1.80 -2.16
C LYS A 277 20.74 1.58 -2.20
N LEU A 278 20.06 1.52 -1.05
CA LEU A 278 18.62 1.22 -0.98
C LEU A 278 17.72 2.45 -1.02
N LYS A 279 18.24 3.66 -0.76
CA LYS A 279 17.47 4.91 -0.81
C LYS A 279 16.66 5.08 -2.12
N PRO A 280 17.20 4.82 -3.32
CA PRO A 280 16.41 4.92 -4.55
C PRO A 280 15.19 4.00 -4.56
N TYR A 281 15.34 2.76 -4.08
CA TYR A 281 14.25 1.78 -4.00
C TYR A 281 13.14 2.24 -3.05
N PHE A 282 13.49 2.79 -1.88
CA PHE A 282 12.47 3.32 -0.95
C PHE A 282 11.74 4.53 -1.51
N VAL A 283 12.44 5.42 -2.21
CA VAL A 283 11.81 6.56 -2.88
C VAL A 283 10.86 6.09 -3.97
N MET A 284 11.26 5.11 -4.78
CA MET A 284 10.41 4.48 -5.79
C MET A 284 9.16 3.87 -5.16
N ILE A 285 9.30 3.00 -4.16
CA ILE A 285 8.17 2.35 -3.47
C ILE A 285 7.25 3.38 -2.82
N GLY A 286 7.79 4.40 -2.16
CA GLY A 286 7.01 5.45 -1.52
C GLY A 286 6.19 6.28 -2.51
N ARG A 287 6.75 6.58 -3.69
CA ARG A 287 6.02 7.29 -4.75
C ARG A 287 4.95 6.42 -5.40
N LEU A 288 5.26 5.16 -5.70
CA LEU A 288 4.27 4.21 -6.20
C LEU A 288 3.12 4.06 -5.20
N GLY A 289 3.43 3.86 -3.92
CA GLY A 289 2.44 3.78 -2.86
C GLY A 289 1.57 5.04 -2.77
N LEU A 290 2.16 6.24 -2.90
CA LEU A 290 1.42 7.50 -2.96
C LEU A 290 0.47 7.55 -4.16
N TYR A 291 0.92 7.14 -5.35
CA TYR A 291 0.07 7.16 -6.55
C TYR A 291 -1.10 6.18 -6.42
N LEU A 292 -0.84 4.97 -5.93
CA LEU A 292 -1.89 3.98 -5.67
C LEU A 292 -2.86 4.44 -4.58
N ALA A 293 -2.36 5.11 -3.53
CA ALA A 293 -3.20 5.67 -2.48
C ALA A 293 -4.12 6.77 -3.02
N ILE A 294 -3.63 7.65 -3.89
CA ILE A 294 -4.45 8.67 -4.57
C ILE A 294 -5.52 8.02 -5.44
N TYR A 295 -5.16 7.00 -6.23
CA TYR A 295 -6.11 6.24 -7.04
C TYR A 295 -7.29 5.75 -6.19
N TYR A 296 -7.02 5.06 -5.07
CA TYR A 296 -8.09 4.55 -4.21
C TYR A 296 -8.81 5.66 -3.43
N ALA A 297 -8.11 6.71 -3.00
CA ALA A 297 -8.68 7.83 -2.27
C ALA A 297 -9.65 8.67 -3.11
N VAL A 298 -9.50 8.68 -4.44
CA VAL A 298 -10.46 9.31 -5.36
C VAL A 298 -11.56 8.33 -5.73
N LEU A 299 -11.19 7.10 -6.11
CA LEU A 299 -12.13 6.12 -6.63
C LEU A 299 -13.15 5.69 -5.58
N GLN A 300 -12.73 5.34 -4.35
CA GLN A 300 -13.64 4.78 -3.34
C GLN A 300 -14.74 5.75 -2.91
N PRO A 301 -14.45 7.03 -2.56
CA PRO A 301 -15.52 7.98 -2.27
C PRO A 301 -16.43 8.24 -3.46
N LEU A 302 -15.90 8.24 -4.68
CA LEU A 302 -16.69 8.46 -5.89
C LEU A 302 -17.64 7.29 -6.17
N VAL A 303 -17.16 6.05 -6.06
CA VAL A 303 -18.00 4.85 -6.14
C VAL A 303 -19.07 4.88 -5.06
N TYR A 304 -18.72 5.22 -3.82
CA TYR A 304 -19.68 5.34 -2.73
C TYR A 304 -20.75 6.40 -3.03
N LEU A 305 -20.33 7.60 -3.46
CA LEU A 305 -21.23 8.69 -3.80
C LEU A 305 -22.14 8.32 -4.97
N TRP A 306 -21.59 7.65 -6.00
CA TRP A 306 -22.34 7.18 -7.15
C TRP A 306 -23.43 6.18 -6.75
N TYR A 307 -23.05 5.08 -6.07
CA TYR A 307 -23.96 3.96 -5.83
C TYR A 307 -24.83 4.08 -4.56
N ASN A 308 -24.46 4.90 -3.58
CA ASN A 308 -25.18 5.00 -2.31
C ASN A 308 -25.81 6.37 -2.03
N VAL A 309 -25.39 7.43 -2.72
CA VAL A 309 -25.92 8.79 -2.50
C VAL A 309 -26.71 9.25 -3.72
N LEU A 310 -26.09 9.31 -4.90
CA LEU A 310 -26.72 9.83 -6.11
C LEU A 310 -27.89 8.95 -6.58
N THR A 311 -27.74 7.63 -6.50
CA THR A 311 -28.80 6.67 -6.80
C THR A 311 -29.99 6.77 -5.85
N GLN A 312 -29.87 7.38 -4.67
CA GLN A 312 -31.01 7.57 -3.76
C GLN A 312 -31.93 8.72 -4.22
N ILE A 313 -31.46 9.60 -5.10
CA ILE A 313 -32.24 10.75 -5.60
C ILE A 313 -33.15 10.29 -6.75
N ASP A 314 -34.46 10.21 -6.51
CA ASP A 314 -35.46 9.69 -7.46
C ASP A 314 -35.39 10.36 -8.84
N ALA A 315 -35.12 11.67 -8.89
CA ALA A 315 -35.09 12.43 -10.14
C ALA A 315 -33.97 12.03 -11.11
N ILE A 316 -32.82 11.56 -10.59
CA ILE A 316 -31.64 11.23 -11.39
C ILE A 316 -31.31 9.74 -11.39
N ARG A 317 -31.90 8.96 -10.48
CA ARG A 317 -31.72 7.50 -10.37
C ARG A 317 -31.89 6.79 -11.71
N PRO A 318 -32.98 6.99 -12.50
CA PRO A 318 -33.17 6.26 -13.76
C PRO A 318 -32.03 6.50 -14.76
N TRP A 319 -31.50 7.73 -14.79
CA TRP A 319 -30.40 8.08 -15.67
C TRP A 319 -29.07 7.48 -15.20
N LEU A 320 -28.80 7.50 -13.89
CA LEU A 320 -27.57 6.96 -13.30
C LEU A 320 -27.48 5.43 -13.40
N THR A 321 -28.61 4.74 -13.29
CA THR A 321 -28.66 3.27 -13.34
C THR A 321 -28.81 2.72 -14.75
N ASP A 322 -29.04 3.58 -15.75
CA ASP A 322 -29.06 3.18 -17.15
C ASP A 322 -27.67 2.67 -17.56
N ALA A 323 -27.60 1.44 -18.07
CA ALA A 323 -26.36 0.82 -18.52
C ALA A 323 -25.62 1.68 -19.57
N ARG A 324 -26.35 2.53 -20.32
CA ARG A 324 -25.77 3.46 -21.30
C ARG A 324 -24.92 4.57 -20.67
N ASN A 325 -25.09 4.83 -19.38
CA ASN A 325 -24.41 5.89 -18.63
C ASN A 325 -23.37 5.36 -17.64
N SER A 326 -23.11 4.05 -17.61
CA SER A 326 -22.15 3.41 -16.69
C SER A 326 -20.74 4.03 -16.75
N ASN A 327 -20.31 4.48 -17.92
CA ASN A 327 -18.98 5.04 -18.15
C ASN A 327 -18.75 6.39 -17.47
N TRP A 328 -19.80 7.12 -17.10
CA TRP A 328 -19.66 8.43 -16.45
C TRP A 328 -18.95 8.34 -15.09
N GLY A 329 -19.12 7.25 -14.35
CA GLY A 329 -18.41 7.04 -13.10
C GLY A 329 -16.88 7.02 -13.30
N LEU A 330 -16.40 6.34 -14.35
CA LEU A 330 -14.98 6.30 -14.70
C LEU A 330 -14.49 7.67 -15.20
N VAL A 331 -15.25 8.32 -16.07
CA VAL A 331 -14.91 9.66 -16.59
C VAL A 331 -14.74 10.66 -15.45
N LEU A 332 -15.67 10.69 -14.49
CA LEU A 332 -15.58 11.59 -13.33
C LEU A 332 -14.37 11.28 -12.45
N ASN A 333 -14.08 10.00 -12.19
CA ASN A 333 -12.89 9.59 -11.47
C ASN A 333 -11.61 10.13 -12.13
N ASP A 334 -11.51 9.94 -13.44
CA ASP A 334 -10.32 10.30 -14.21
C ASP A 334 -10.11 11.82 -14.27
N PHE A 335 -11.20 12.58 -14.44
CA PHE A 335 -11.18 14.04 -14.39
C PHE A 335 -10.74 14.59 -13.03
N ILE A 336 -11.14 13.95 -11.93
CA ILE A 336 -10.77 14.39 -10.57
C ILE A 336 -9.33 13.98 -10.24
N ALA A 337 -8.91 12.78 -10.68
CA ALA A 337 -7.62 12.23 -10.31
C ALA A 337 -6.43 12.96 -10.98
N ILE A 338 -6.53 13.37 -12.26
CA ILE A 338 -5.42 14.07 -12.95
C ILE A 338 -4.99 15.37 -12.23
N PRO A 339 -5.90 16.30 -11.88
CA PRO A 339 -5.55 17.49 -11.11
C PRO A 339 -4.92 17.20 -9.76
N ILE A 340 -5.38 16.16 -9.06
CA ILE A 340 -4.82 15.75 -7.76
C ILE A 340 -3.37 15.26 -7.94
N TYR A 341 -3.11 14.42 -8.95
CA TYR A 341 -1.74 14.01 -9.28
C TYR A 341 -0.86 15.22 -9.62
N TYR A 342 -1.36 16.12 -10.47
CA TYR A 342 -0.65 17.34 -10.84
C TYR A 342 -0.28 18.18 -9.61
N PHE A 343 -1.25 18.44 -8.74
CA PHE A 343 -1.06 19.24 -7.53
C PHE A 343 -0.06 18.60 -6.57
N ILE A 344 -0.20 17.30 -6.29
CA ILE A 344 0.68 16.59 -5.36
C ILE A 344 2.12 16.54 -5.89
N MET A 345 2.30 16.27 -7.18
CA MET A 345 3.62 16.26 -7.79
C MET A 345 4.28 17.63 -7.76
N ARG A 346 3.53 18.69 -8.11
CA ARG A 346 4.07 20.05 -8.12
C ARG A 346 4.40 20.54 -6.71
N ARG A 347 3.53 20.27 -5.73
CA ARG A 347 3.65 20.80 -4.35
C ARG A 347 4.63 20.03 -3.48
N TYR A 348 4.68 18.69 -3.60
CA TYR A 348 5.46 17.83 -2.71
C TYR A 348 6.68 17.20 -3.37
N GLN A 349 6.59 16.87 -4.67
CA GLN A 349 7.70 16.25 -5.40
C GLN A 349 8.53 17.26 -6.20
N LYS A 350 8.06 18.51 -6.34
CA LYS A 350 8.66 19.57 -7.17
C LYS A 350 8.90 19.12 -8.62
N ARG A 351 7.97 18.32 -9.16
CA ARG A 351 7.99 17.80 -10.52
C ARG A 351 6.73 18.24 -11.26
N ASP A 352 6.87 18.51 -12.55
CA ASP A 352 5.74 18.84 -13.41
C ASP A 352 5.25 17.57 -14.13
N LEU A 353 3.94 17.26 -14.00
CA LEU A 353 3.35 16.05 -14.56
C LEU A 353 3.42 16.02 -16.10
N ILE A 354 3.28 17.17 -16.76
CA ILE A 354 3.28 17.28 -18.22
C ILE A 354 4.70 16.99 -18.74
N GLN A 355 5.72 17.54 -18.06
CA GLN A 355 7.12 17.26 -18.37
C GLN A 355 7.48 15.79 -18.15
N VAL A 356 7.08 15.20 -17.01
CA VAL A 356 7.32 13.77 -16.71
C VAL A 356 6.60 12.87 -17.72
N SER A 357 5.43 13.29 -18.18
CA SER A 357 4.66 12.54 -19.18
C SER A 357 5.25 12.59 -20.57
N LYS A 358 6.11 13.56 -20.90
CA LYS A 358 6.74 13.71 -22.22
C LYS A 358 5.70 13.75 -23.34
N PHE A 359 4.81 14.76 -23.36
CA PHE A 359 3.87 14.96 -24.47
C PHE A 359 4.56 15.50 -25.74
N ASN A 360 5.53 14.75 -26.27
CA ASN A 360 6.31 15.11 -27.44
C ASN A 360 5.55 14.82 -28.73
N LYS A 361 5.67 15.68 -29.74
CA LYS A 361 5.02 15.46 -31.04
C LYS A 361 5.53 14.17 -31.70
N ILE A 362 4.61 13.39 -32.24
CA ILE A 362 4.91 12.20 -33.05
C ILE A 362 4.50 12.47 -34.51
N SER A 363 5.25 11.91 -35.46
CA SER A 363 4.96 12.11 -36.88
C SER A 363 3.64 11.44 -37.26
N PHE A 364 2.90 12.04 -38.19
CA PHE A 364 1.63 11.50 -38.69
C PHE A 364 1.78 10.05 -39.22
N SER A 365 2.91 9.76 -39.89
CA SER A 365 3.23 8.41 -40.35
C SER A 365 3.33 7.38 -39.20
N SER A 366 3.78 7.81 -38.02
CA SER A 366 3.84 6.96 -36.82
C SER A 366 2.46 6.78 -36.20
N VAL A 367 1.67 7.85 -36.12
CA VAL A 367 0.29 7.83 -35.60
C VAL A 367 -0.55 6.78 -36.34
N TRP A 368 -0.55 6.80 -37.67
CA TRP A 368 -1.30 5.84 -38.48
C TRP A 368 -0.84 4.39 -38.25
N LYS A 369 0.47 4.14 -38.18
CA LYS A 369 1.00 2.76 -37.95
C LYS A 369 0.65 2.25 -36.55
N ILE A 370 0.67 3.12 -35.55
CA ILE A 370 0.25 2.81 -34.19
C ILE A 370 -1.26 2.52 -34.15
N ALA A 371 -2.07 3.34 -34.83
CA ALA A 371 -3.50 3.11 -34.94
C ALA A 371 -3.82 1.79 -35.66
N LEU A 372 -3.10 1.46 -36.74
CA LEU A 372 -3.25 0.18 -37.43
C LEU A 372 -2.88 -1.00 -36.52
N LEU A 373 -1.77 -0.87 -35.77
CA LEU A 373 -1.38 -1.88 -34.78
C LEU A 373 -2.49 -2.09 -33.74
N SER A 374 -3.05 -1.02 -33.18
CA SER A 374 -4.10 -1.13 -32.15
C SER A 374 -5.43 -1.65 -32.71
N ILE A 375 -5.76 -1.36 -33.97
CA ILE A 375 -6.90 -2.00 -34.66
C ILE A 375 -6.67 -3.51 -34.81
N CYS A 376 -5.48 -3.94 -35.28
CA CYS A 376 -5.16 -5.36 -35.37
C CYS A 376 -5.21 -6.05 -34.00
N MET A 377 -4.68 -5.41 -32.96
CA MET A 377 -4.78 -5.92 -31.58
C MET A 377 -6.24 -6.01 -31.13
N GLY A 378 -7.05 -4.98 -31.43
CA GLY A 378 -8.44 -4.93 -31.02
C GLY A 378 -9.27 -6.03 -31.66
N LEU A 379 -9.15 -6.19 -32.98
CA LEU A 379 -9.81 -7.26 -33.74
C LEU A 379 -9.36 -8.65 -33.29
N TRP A 380 -8.07 -8.81 -32.97
CA TRP A 380 -7.55 -10.07 -32.44
C TRP A 380 -8.23 -10.42 -31.11
N VAL A 381 -8.28 -9.49 -30.15
CA VAL A 381 -8.86 -9.71 -28.83
C VAL A 381 -10.36 -10.01 -28.93
N THR A 382 -11.12 -9.21 -29.67
CA THR A 382 -12.57 -9.42 -29.82
C THR A 382 -12.91 -10.73 -30.51
N SER A 383 -12.03 -11.22 -31.39
CA SER A 383 -12.20 -12.51 -32.06
C SER A 383 -11.83 -13.68 -31.14
N VAL A 384 -10.75 -13.57 -30.36
CA VAL A 384 -10.29 -14.63 -29.44
C VAL A 384 -11.28 -14.88 -28.32
N VAL A 385 -11.83 -13.81 -27.72
CA VAL A 385 -12.80 -13.93 -26.62
C VAL A 385 -14.09 -14.64 -27.07
N LYS A 386 -14.42 -14.61 -28.37
CA LYS A 386 -15.57 -15.31 -28.94
C LYS A 386 -15.37 -16.80 -29.17
N ILE A 387 -14.14 -17.32 -29.08
CA ILE A 387 -13.91 -18.76 -29.21
C ILE A 387 -14.73 -19.46 -28.12
N PRO A 388 -15.58 -20.47 -28.43
CA PRO A 388 -16.49 -21.06 -27.44
C PRO A 388 -15.79 -21.48 -26.14
N VAL A 389 -14.66 -22.17 -26.27
CA VAL A 389 -13.84 -22.58 -25.11
C VAL A 389 -13.38 -21.39 -24.27
N VAL A 390 -13.02 -20.26 -24.89
CA VAL A 390 -12.56 -19.05 -24.19
C VAL A 390 -13.75 -18.34 -23.53
N ALA A 391 -14.87 -18.20 -24.25
CA ALA A 391 -16.08 -17.56 -23.73
C ALA A 391 -16.65 -18.32 -22.52
N ASP A 392 -16.67 -19.65 -22.58
CA ASP A 392 -17.18 -20.51 -21.51
C ASP A 392 -16.23 -20.55 -20.30
N THR A 393 -14.91 -20.57 -20.55
CA THR A 393 -13.90 -20.64 -19.47
C THR A 393 -13.67 -19.29 -18.79
N PHE A 394 -13.80 -18.18 -19.54
CA PHE A 394 -13.46 -16.84 -19.07
C PHE A 394 -14.60 -15.82 -19.29
N PRO A 395 -15.78 -16.03 -18.67
CA PRO A 395 -16.95 -15.15 -18.84
C PRO A 395 -16.70 -13.70 -18.36
N GLN A 396 -15.68 -13.49 -17.51
CA GLN A 396 -15.29 -12.16 -17.04
C GLN A 396 -14.85 -11.20 -18.15
N PHE A 397 -14.43 -11.71 -19.33
CA PHE A 397 -14.15 -10.83 -20.47
C PHE A 397 -15.41 -10.16 -21.02
N GLU A 398 -16.55 -10.87 -21.08
CA GLU A 398 -17.81 -10.27 -21.52
C GLU A 398 -18.32 -9.21 -20.53
N ALA A 399 -18.17 -9.46 -19.23
CA ALA A 399 -18.48 -8.45 -18.22
C ALA A 399 -17.61 -7.19 -18.38
N LEU A 400 -16.31 -7.37 -18.66
CA LEU A 400 -15.37 -6.27 -18.88
C LEU A 400 -15.72 -5.48 -20.14
N PHE A 401 -15.91 -6.13 -21.28
CA PHE A 401 -16.22 -5.44 -22.53
C PHE A 401 -17.61 -4.81 -22.50
N GLY A 402 -18.60 -5.49 -21.92
CA GLY A 402 -19.95 -4.94 -21.75
C GLY A 402 -19.96 -3.67 -20.91
N SER A 403 -19.18 -3.63 -19.82
CA SER A 403 -19.11 -2.44 -18.95
C SER A 403 -18.39 -1.26 -19.60
N LEU A 404 -17.30 -1.49 -20.35
CA LEU A 404 -16.49 -0.43 -20.94
C LEU A 404 -17.08 0.12 -22.24
N VAL A 405 -17.80 -0.72 -22.99
CA VAL A 405 -18.15 -0.48 -24.40
C VAL A 405 -19.67 -0.43 -24.64
N GLY A 406 -20.50 -0.80 -23.65
CA GLY A 406 -21.96 -0.77 -23.73
C GLY A 406 -22.61 0.61 -23.61
N GLY A 407 -21.82 1.67 -23.42
CA GLY A 407 -22.29 3.04 -23.24
C GLY A 407 -22.87 3.69 -24.50
N ALA A 408 -23.68 4.74 -24.33
CA ALA A 408 -24.14 5.57 -25.44
C ALA A 408 -22.94 6.18 -26.22
N PRO A 409 -23.07 6.44 -27.54
CA PRO A 409 -21.95 6.91 -28.36
C PRO A 409 -21.24 8.15 -27.79
N PHE A 410 -22.01 9.12 -27.30
CA PHE A 410 -21.47 10.33 -26.70
C PHE A 410 -20.66 10.05 -25.42
N THR A 411 -21.21 9.26 -24.50
CA THR A 411 -20.55 8.92 -23.23
C THR A 411 -19.29 8.10 -23.48
N PHE A 412 -19.33 7.20 -24.48
CA PHE A 412 -18.18 6.43 -24.93
C PHE A 412 -17.08 7.30 -25.54
N ILE A 413 -17.38 8.32 -26.36
CA ILE A 413 -16.36 9.21 -26.93
C ILE A 413 -15.64 10.00 -25.84
N VAL A 414 -16.39 10.53 -24.86
CA VAL A 414 -15.80 11.24 -23.72
C VAL A 414 -14.91 10.29 -22.90
N PHE A 415 -15.42 9.10 -22.60
CA PHE A 415 -14.66 8.04 -21.96
C PHE A 415 -13.39 7.70 -22.74
N LEU A 416 -13.49 7.46 -24.04
CA LEU A 416 -12.37 7.09 -24.90
C LEU A 416 -11.22 8.08 -24.82
N ILE A 417 -11.50 9.39 -24.82
CA ILE A 417 -10.47 10.42 -24.77
C ILE A 417 -9.91 10.55 -23.34
N VAL A 418 -10.78 10.74 -22.36
CA VAL A 418 -10.38 11.09 -20.99
C VAL A 418 -9.73 9.88 -20.30
N HIS A 419 -10.35 8.71 -20.41
CA HIS A 419 -9.89 7.49 -19.77
C HIS A 419 -8.55 7.01 -20.35
N SER A 420 -8.37 7.09 -21.68
CA SER A 420 -7.10 6.69 -22.31
C SER A 420 -5.95 7.62 -21.91
N ILE A 421 -6.19 8.94 -21.85
CA ILE A 421 -5.16 9.87 -21.38
C ILE A 421 -4.82 9.59 -19.91
N TYR A 422 -5.84 9.44 -19.07
CA TYR A 422 -5.67 9.15 -17.65
C TYR A 422 -4.85 7.88 -17.41
N LYS A 423 -5.24 6.77 -18.04
CA LYS A 423 -4.57 5.48 -17.90
C LYS A 423 -3.12 5.55 -18.33
N GLU A 424 -2.83 6.16 -19.48
CA GLU A 424 -1.44 6.27 -19.93
C GLU A 424 -0.62 7.19 -19.02
N VAL A 425 -1.18 8.31 -18.53
CA VAL A 425 -0.51 9.14 -17.52
C VAL A 425 -0.19 8.32 -16.26
N LEU A 426 -1.15 7.55 -15.75
CA LEU A 426 -0.94 6.74 -14.55
C LEU A 426 0.13 5.66 -14.77
N PHE A 427 0.02 4.87 -15.83
CA PHE A 427 0.90 3.71 -15.98
C PHE A 427 2.25 4.01 -16.63
N ARG A 428 2.36 5.02 -17.49
CA ARG A 428 3.62 5.27 -18.24
C ARG A 428 4.38 6.39 -17.57
N SER A 429 3.69 7.48 -17.24
CA SER A 429 4.31 8.63 -16.59
C SER A 429 4.58 8.41 -15.11
N LEU A 430 3.61 7.89 -14.34
CA LEU A 430 3.72 7.77 -12.88
C LEU A 430 4.30 6.42 -12.44
N VAL A 431 3.77 5.30 -12.93
CA VAL A 431 4.21 3.97 -12.47
C VAL A 431 5.51 3.53 -13.17
N PHE A 432 5.51 3.45 -14.50
CA PHE A 432 6.65 2.91 -15.24
C PHE A 432 7.93 3.75 -15.07
N ASN A 433 7.85 5.08 -15.16
CA ASN A 433 9.04 5.92 -14.99
C ASN A 433 9.65 5.80 -13.59
N GLU A 434 8.85 5.63 -12.53
CA GLU A 434 9.39 5.41 -11.19
C GLU A 434 10.04 4.03 -11.07
N LEU A 435 9.43 2.99 -11.63
CA LEU A 435 10.04 1.66 -11.68
C LEU A 435 11.36 1.67 -12.46
N HIS A 436 11.37 2.27 -13.65
CA HIS A 436 12.53 2.33 -14.54
C HIS A 436 13.64 3.27 -14.02
N ALA A 437 13.35 4.16 -13.07
CA ALA A 437 14.36 4.98 -12.42
C ALA A 437 15.34 4.16 -11.56
N VAL A 438 14.95 2.94 -11.17
CA VAL A 438 15.74 2.08 -10.25
C VAL A 438 15.94 0.67 -10.81
N LEU A 439 14.92 0.11 -11.45
CA LEU A 439 14.93 -1.25 -11.97
C LEU A 439 15.36 -1.30 -13.43
N PRO A 440 16.00 -2.40 -13.89
CA PRO A 440 16.21 -2.65 -15.31
C PRO A 440 14.87 -2.65 -16.07
N VAL A 441 14.91 -2.24 -17.34
CA VAL A 441 13.71 -2.05 -18.18
C VAL A 441 12.76 -3.25 -18.20
N GLY A 442 13.29 -4.48 -18.26
CA GLY A 442 12.47 -5.70 -18.22
C GLY A 442 11.67 -5.84 -16.93
N PHE A 443 12.31 -5.64 -15.77
CA PHE A 443 11.63 -5.67 -14.48
C PHE A 443 10.65 -4.51 -14.31
N ALA A 444 10.96 -3.33 -14.85
CA ALA A 444 10.05 -2.19 -14.84
C ALA A 444 8.78 -2.45 -15.68
N ILE A 445 8.91 -3.11 -16.83
CA ILE A 445 7.78 -3.52 -17.68
C ILE A 445 6.89 -4.51 -16.92
N VAL A 446 7.48 -5.57 -16.36
CA VAL A 446 6.74 -6.59 -15.60
C VAL A 446 6.06 -5.98 -14.36
N GLY A 447 6.77 -5.12 -13.62
CA GLY A 447 6.22 -4.40 -12.48
C GLY A 447 5.04 -3.50 -12.87
N ASN A 448 5.11 -2.81 -14.02
CA ASN A 448 4.00 -1.99 -14.50
C ASN A 448 2.77 -2.83 -14.87
N ALA A 449 2.98 -3.98 -15.53
CA ALA A 449 1.92 -4.93 -15.85
C ALA A 449 1.25 -5.50 -14.60
N PHE A 450 2.04 -5.82 -13.57
CA PHE A 450 1.52 -6.26 -12.27
C PHE A 450 0.65 -5.19 -11.60
N VAL A 451 1.13 -3.94 -11.55
CA VAL A 451 0.35 -2.82 -11.00
C VAL A 451 -0.94 -2.58 -11.80
N TYR A 452 -0.90 -2.74 -13.13
CA TYR A 452 -2.09 -2.67 -13.98
C TYR A 452 -3.14 -3.72 -13.60
N GLY A 453 -2.73 -4.99 -13.49
CA GLY A 453 -3.61 -6.09 -13.09
C GLY A 453 -4.17 -5.93 -11.68
N LEU A 454 -3.35 -5.42 -10.74
CA LEU A 454 -3.78 -5.13 -9.38
C LEU A 454 -4.90 -4.08 -9.34
N LEU A 455 -4.73 -2.97 -10.07
CA LEU A 455 -5.66 -1.85 -10.01
C LEU A 455 -6.97 -2.13 -10.75
N PHE A 456 -6.91 -2.64 -11.98
CA PHE A 456 -8.10 -2.76 -12.83
C PHE A 456 -8.81 -4.10 -12.70
N PHE A 457 -8.10 -5.16 -12.31
CA PHE A 457 -8.64 -6.52 -12.32
C PHE A 457 -8.55 -7.24 -10.98
N LYS A 458 -8.10 -6.56 -9.91
CA LYS A 458 -7.92 -7.15 -8.58
C LYS A 458 -7.08 -8.45 -8.61
N LEU A 459 -6.13 -8.51 -9.54
CA LEU A 459 -5.30 -9.69 -9.83
C LEU A 459 -6.08 -10.94 -10.32
N ASP A 460 -7.24 -10.77 -10.96
CA ASP A 460 -7.86 -11.86 -11.74
C ASP A 460 -6.84 -12.39 -12.76
N PRO A 461 -6.48 -13.69 -12.75
CA PRO A 461 -5.37 -14.20 -13.55
C PRO A 461 -5.54 -13.96 -15.05
N ALA A 462 -6.74 -14.17 -15.59
CA ALA A 462 -6.99 -14.08 -17.03
C ALA A 462 -6.98 -12.61 -17.51
N LEU A 463 -7.71 -11.74 -16.81
CA LEU A 463 -7.76 -10.32 -17.15
C LEU A 463 -6.41 -9.64 -16.91
N SER A 464 -5.70 -9.99 -15.83
CA SER A 464 -4.37 -9.47 -15.53
C SER A 464 -3.33 -9.90 -16.56
N PHE A 465 -3.38 -11.14 -17.03
CA PHE A 465 -2.52 -11.59 -18.12
C PHE A 465 -2.82 -10.81 -19.41
N TYR A 466 -4.09 -10.70 -19.79
CA TYR A 466 -4.53 -9.92 -20.96
C TYR A 466 -4.08 -8.45 -20.90
N GLY A 467 -4.42 -7.74 -19.83
CA GLY A 467 -4.02 -6.33 -19.68
C GLY A 467 -2.53 -6.14 -19.48
N GLY A 468 -1.84 -7.15 -18.93
CA GLY A 468 -0.38 -7.20 -18.84
C GLY A 468 0.28 -7.23 -20.22
N LEU A 469 -0.21 -8.08 -21.14
CA LEU A 469 0.28 -8.13 -22.53
C LEU A 469 0.08 -6.79 -23.25
N GLY A 470 -1.11 -6.17 -23.11
CA GLY A 470 -1.35 -4.83 -23.65
C GLY A 470 -0.40 -3.78 -23.07
N THR A 471 -0.18 -3.81 -21.76
CA THR A 471 0.75 -2.92 -21.05
C THR A 471 2.19 -3.05 -21.56
N ILE A 472 2.66 -4.25 -21.88
CA ILE A 472 4.00 -4.46 -22.46
C ILE A 472 4.11 -3.68 -23.78
N ILE A 473 3.14 -3.82 -24.68
CA ILE A 473 3.14 -3.16 -25.99
C ILE A 473 3.10 -1.64 -25.82
N PHE A 474 2.21 -1.13 -24.96
CA PHE A 474 2.07 0.31 -24.70
C PHE A 474 3.32 0.92 -24.08
N VAL A 475 4.00 0.22 -23.17
CA VAL A 475 5.29 0.66 -22.62
C VAL A 475 6.38 0.68 -23.70
N LEU A 476 6.42 -0.31 -24.59
CA LEU A 476 7.36 -0.32 -25.71
C LEU A 476 7.16 0.88 -26.64
N LEU A 477 5.91 1.20 -27.00
CA LEU A 477 5.58 2.40 -27.79
C LEU A 477 6.03 3.68 -27.09
N TYR A 478 5.74 3.80 -25.79
CA TYR A 478 6.20 4.93 -24.97
C TYR A 478 7.73 5.06 -24.97
N LEU A 479 8.46 3.96 -24.83
CA LEU A 479 9.92 3.94 -24.83
C LEU A 479 10.52 4.30 -26.20
N TRP A 480 9.96 3.76 -27.29
CA TRP A 480 10.49 3.97 -28.64
C TRP A 480 10.32 5.40 -29.12
N TYR A 481 9.17 6.01 -28.80
CA TYR A 481 8.85 7.37 -29.24
C TYR A 481 9.17 8.44 -28.20
N GLN A 482 9.48 8.06 -26.95
CA GLN A 482 9.64 8.98 -25.82
C GLN A 482 8.49 9.98 -25.73
N SER A 483 7.27 9.49 -26.02
CA SER A 483 6.07 10.31 -26.10
C SER A 483 4.87 9.55 -25.56
N LEU A 484 4.11 10.18 -24.67
CA LEU A 484 2.83 9.63 -24.20
C LEU A 484 1.81 9.50 -25.32
N TRP A 485 1.88 10.36 -26.34
CA TRP A 485 0.96 10.30 -27.47
C TRP A 485 1.03 8.97 -28.21
N ALA A 486 2.18 8.30 -28.23
CA ALA A 486 2.32 7.01 -28.89
C ALA A 486 1.45 5.93 -28.22
N SER A 487 1.40 5.90 -26.89
CA SER A 487 0.59 4.93 -26.17
C SER A 487 -0.89 5.35 -26.07
N VAL A 488 -1.17 6.65 -25.96
CA VAL A 488 -2.55 7.19 -26.00
C VAL A 488 -3.24 6.87 -27.33
N VAL A 489 -2.56 7.06 -28.47
CA VAL A 489 -3.12 6.71 -29.80
C VAL A 489 -3.39 5.20 -29.88
N ALA A 490 -2.50 4.38 -29.33
CA ALA A 490 -2.68 2.94 -29.31
C ALA A 490 -3.90 2.54 -28.47
N GLU A 491 -4.06 3.11 -27.28
CA GLU A 491 -5.20 2.82 -26.40
C GLU A 491 -6.52 3.30 -27.01
N ILE A 492 -6.56 4.51 -27.57
CA ILE A 492 -7.75 5.04 -28.29
C ILE A 492 -8.13 4.11 -29.44
N GLY A 493 -7.17 3.71 -30.28
CA GLY A 493 -7.47 2.81 -31.40
C GLY A 493 -7.95 1.42 -30.94
N LEU A 494 -7.43 0.92 -29.82
CA LEU A 494 -7.86 -0.36 -29.25
C LEU A 494 -9.31 -0.30 -28.76
N PHE A 495 -9.64 0.68 -27.91
CA PHE A 495 -11.00 0.83 -27.37
C PHE A 495 -12.02 1.22 -28.45
N ALA A 496 -11.64 2.08 -29.40
CA ALA A 496 -12.49 2.40 -30.53
C ALA A 496 -12.81 1.14 -31.35
N THR A 497 -11.84 0.26 -31.56
CA THR A 497 -12.06 -1.03 -32.24
C THR A 497 -13.03 -1.91 -31.47
N TYR A 498 -12.95 -1.97 -30.14
CA TYR A 498 -13.92 -2.71 -29.33
C TYR A 498 -15.33 -2.16 -29.47
N TYR A 499 -15.49 -0.84 -29.46
CA TYR A 499 -16.79 -0.19 -29.63
C TYR A 499 -17.40 -0.38 -31.01
N ILE A 500 -16.59 -0.23 -32.04
CA ILE A 500 -17.02 -0.42 -33.42
C ILE A 500 -17.39 -1.88 -33.66
N ALA A 501 -16.55 -2.82 -33.19
CA ALA A 501 -16.86 -4.25 -33.29
C ALA A 501 -18.19 -4.57 -32.60
N ARG A 502 -18.41 -4.10 -31.38
CA ARG A 502 -19.60 -4.46 -30.59
C ARG A 502 -20.90 -3.78 -31.04
N ASN A 503 -20.86 -2.49 -31.39
CA ASN A 503 -22.08 -1.68 -31.57
C ASN A 503 -22.41 -1.34 -33.03
N LEU A 504 -21.43 -1.43 -33.94
CA LEU A 504 -21.60 -0.95 -35.32
C LEU A 504 -21.56 -2.07 -36.36
N PHE A 505 -21.02 -3.25 -36.02
CA PHE A 505 -20.97 -4.38 -36.94
C PHE A 505 -21.85 -5.54 -36.45
N SER A 506 -22.98 -5.75 -37.11
CA SER A 506 -23.87 -6.92 -36.88
C SER A 506 -23.14 -8.26 -37.06
N TYR A 507 -22.05 -8.31 -37.82
CA TYR A 507 -21.18 -9.48 -37.95
C TYR A 507 -20.53 -9.92 -36.62
N PHE A 508 -20.40 -9.02 -35.66
CA PHE A 508 -19.92 -9.31 -34.31
C PHE A 508 -21.05 -9.66 -33.32
N ASP A 509 -22.31 -9.74 -33.76
CA ASP A 509 -23.40 -10.40 -33.00
C ASP A 509 -23.62 -11.85 -33.45
N VAL A 510 -22.83 -12.34 -34.40
CA VAL A 510 -22.91 -13.73 -34.89
C VAL A 510 -22.05 -14.65 -34.02
N ALA A 511 -22.48 -15.91 -33.89
CA ALA A 511 -21.70 -16.97 -33.28
C ALA A 511 -20.32 -17.14 -33.96
N PHE A 512 -19.36 -17.66 -33.20
CA PHE A 512 -18.01 -17.89 -33.70
C PHE A 512 -18.01 -18.76 -34.96
N ASN A 513 -17.31 -18.31 -36.00
CA ASN A 513 -17.30 -18.91 -37.34
C ASN A 513 -15.93 -18.67 -38.02
N TRP A 514 -15.79 -19.12 -39.27
CA TRP A 514 -14.54 -19.03 -40.02
C TRP A 514 -13.99 -17.59 -40.18
N TYR A 515 -14.86 -16.57 -40.20
CA TYR A 515 -14.43 -15.17 -40.30
C TYR A 515 -13.54 -14.77 -39.10
N PHE A 516 -13.90 -15.17 -37.88
CA PHE A 516 -13.10 -14.89 -36.69
C PHE A 516 -11.76 -15.64 -36.72
N VAL A 517 -11.72 -16.87 -37.23
CA VAL A 517 -10.46 -17.63 -37.41
C VAL A 517 -9.53 -16.90 -38.37
N VAL A 518 -10.05 -16.43 -39.51
CA VAL A 518 -9.28 -15.65 -40.50
C VAL A 518 -8.79 -14.33 -39.88
N LEU A 519 -9.63 -13.61 -39.15
CA LEU A 519 -9.23 -12.37 -38.45
C LEU A 519 -8.09 -12.61 -37.45
N ILE A 520 -8.19 -13.67 -36.63
CA ILE A 520 -7.14 -14.05 -35.68
C ILE A 520 -5.85 -14.34 -36.43
N GLY A 521 -5.90 -15.12 -37.52
CA GLY A 521 -4.74 -15.45 -38.34
C GLY A 521 -4.08 -14.22 -38.95
N LEU A 522 -4.86 -13.36 -39.62
CA LEU A 522 -4.37 -12.13 -40.25
C LEU A 522 -3.77 -11.16 -39.23
N CYS A 523 -4.44 -10.95 -38.10
CA CYS A 523 -3.93 -10.04 -37.05
C CYS A 523 -2.66 -10.61 -36.39
N SER A 524 -2.59 -11.91 -36.16
CA SER A 524 -1.40 -12.58 -35.61
C SER A 524 -0.19 -12.45 -36.53
N LEU A 525 -0.40 -12.46 -37.85
CA LEU A 525 0.65 -12.24 -38.85
C LEU A 525 1.01 -10.75 -39.02
N ALA A 526 0.07 -9.83 -38.79
CA ALA A 526 0.27 -8.40 -38.98
C ALA A 526 0.97 -7.71 -37.79
N ILE A 527 0.68 -8.14 -36.56
CA ILE A 527 1.19 -7.48 -35.33
C ILE A 527 2.72 -7.51 -35.23
N PRO A 528 3.44 -8.65 -35.39
CA PRO A 528 4.89 -8.68 -35.24
C PRO A 528 5.64 -7.81 -36.29
N PRO A 529 5.31 -7.84 -37.60
CA PRO A 529 5.90 -6.94 -38.58
C PRO A 529 5.63 -5.46 -38.31
N LEU A 530 4.42 -5.11 -37.84
CA LEU A 530 4.09 -3.72 -37.47
C LEU A 530 4.94 -3.26 -36.27
N MET A 531 5.04 -4.10 -35.23
CA MET A 531 5.90 -3.85 -34.07
C MET A 531 7.36 -3.67 -34.48
N TYR A 532 7.88 -4.54 -35.37
CA TYR A 532 9.25 -4.43 -35.87
C TYR A 532 9.48 -3.11 -36.65
N ARG A 533 8.53 -2.71 -37.51
CA ARG A 533 8.61 -1.45 -38.28
C ARG A 533 8.59 -0.23 -37.36
N LEU A 534 7.70 -0.21 -36.36
CA LEU A 534 7.61 0.85 -35.35
C LEU A 534 8.91 0.94 -34.53
N TRP A 535 9.47 -0.20 -34.13
CA TRP A 535 10.76 -0.25 -33.44
C TRP A 535 11.92 0.28 -34.29
N LYS A 536 11.95 -0.03 -35.60
CA LYS A 536 13.02 0.43 -36.51
C LYS A 536 12.93 1.94 -36.79
N GLN A 537 11.73 2.52 -36.75
CA GLN A 537 11.49 3.94 -36.99
C GLN A 537 11.58 4.81 -35.73
N LYS A 538 12.08 4.26 -34.62
CA LYS A 538 12.28 5.03 -33.39
C LYS A 538 13.18 6.26 -33.67
N PRO A 539 12.77 7.48 -33.28
CA PRO A 539 13.57 8.69 -33.49
C PRO A 539 14.90 8.74 -32.70
N TYR A 540 15.27 7.67 -32.00
CA TYR A 540 16.36 7.63 -31.02
C TYR A 540 17.78 7.58 -31.62
N SER A 541 17.97 7.48 -32.95
CA SER A 541 19.31 7.33 -33.53
C SER A 541 20.11 8.63 -33.71
N GLU A 542 19.52 9.82 -33.62
CA GLU A 542 20.26 11.07 -33.90
C GLU A 542 20.73 11.84 -32.65
N ALA A 543 20.16 11.56 -31.47
CA ALA A 543 20.46 12.35 -30.26
C ALA A 543 21.71 11.87 -29.49
N ARG A 544 22.07 10.59 -29.56
CA ARG A 544 23.18 10.04 -28.74
C ARG A 544 24.57 10.31 -29.30
N THR A 545 24.69 10.47 -30.62
CA THR A 545 25.98 10.73 -31.28
C THR A 545 26.53 12.13 -30.99
N LYS A 546 25.71 13.06 -30.48
CA LYS A 546 26.16 14.40 -30.06
C LYS A 546 26.44 14.56 -28.56
N GLN A 547 26.01 13.63 -27.69
CA GLN A 547 26.15 13.77 -26.23
C GLN A 547 27.25 12.90 -25.59
N THR A 548 27.91 12.01 -26.35
CA THR A 548 29.06 11.23 -25.84
C THR A 548 30.40 11.96 -25.94
N GLY A 549 30.43 13.24 -26.32
CA GLY A 549 31.58 14.12 -26.17
C GLY A 549 31.39 15.07 -24.98
N LYS A 550 32.03 14.75 -23.85
CA LYS A 550 32.08 15.53 -22.58
C LYS A 550 30.87 15.40 -21.64
N ILE A 551 30.87 14.37 -20.81
CA ILE A 551 30.28 14.45 -19.47
C ILE A 551 31.38 15.01 -18.56
N GLN A 552 31.39 16.32 -18.34
CA GLN A 552 32.07 16.92 -17.19
C GLN A 552 31.17 16.72 -15.96
N LEU A 553 31.75 16.06 -14.96
CA LEU A 553 31.22 16.00 -13.60
C LEU A 553 31.29 17.41 -13.01
N GLU A 554 30.19 18.16 -13.03
CA GLU A 554 30.04 19.31 -12.14
C GLU A 554 29.39 18.86 -10.84
N ALA A 555 30.23 18.79 -9.81
CA ALA A 555 29.81 18.87 -8.43
C ALA A 555 29.28 20.27 -8.14
N GLY A 556 28.04 20.36 -7.69
CA GLY A 556 27.44 21.55 -7.07
C GLY A 556 26.15 21.08 -6.38
N GLY A 557 25.94 21.25 -5.08
CA GLY A 557 26.27 22.41 -4.29
C GLY A 557 25.02 23.26 -4.09
N LYS A 558 24.01 22.71 -3.40
CA LYS A 558 23.09 23.34 -2.43
C LYS A 558 22.03 22.35 -1.95
#